data_AF-A0A840BYF2-F1
#
_entry.id   AF-A0A840BYF2-F1
#
_cell.length_a   1.000
_cell.length_b   1.000
_cell.length_c   1.000
_cell.angle_alpha   90.00
_cell.angle_beta   90.00
_cell.angle_gamma   90.00
#
_symmetry.space_group_name_H-M   'P 1'
#
loop_
_entity.id
_entity.type
_entity.pdbx_description
1 polymer ?
#
loop_
_entity_poly.entity_id
_entity_poly.type
_entity_poly.pdbx_seq_one_letter_code
_entity_poly.pdbx_strand_id
1 'polypeptide(L)'
;MDAEIKARWLEALRSGRYKQGKYRLRTHDDQFCCLGVLCDLVEPERWIPAEDGGEPVYAHGHSHFIGFPALDMLGGGGLSSGTASTLIKLNDAGASFPEIADYIEANL
;
A
#
# COMPACT_ATOMS: atom_id res chain seq x y z
N MET A 1 -8.36 11.84 2.89
CA MET A 1 -6.92 11.55 3.00
C MET A 1 -6.17 12.87 2.96
N ASP A 2 -5.03 12.95 3.64
CA ASP A 2 -4.16 14.12 3.51
C ASP A 2 -3.70 14.30 2.04
N ALA A 3 -3.80 15.53 1.52
CA ALA A 3 -3.56 15.80 0.11
C ALA A 3 -2.08 15.64 -0.28
N GLU A 4 -1.15 15.92 0.63
CA GLU A 4 0.28 15.75 0.42
C GLU A 4 0.63 14.26 0.33
N ILE A 5 0.07 13.45 1.23
CA ILE A 5 0.23 11.99 1.18
C ILE A 5 -0.35 11.42 -0.11
N LYS A 6 -1.51 11.89 -0.55
CA LYS A 6 -2.09 11.48 -1.84
C LYS A 6 -1.15 11.79 -3.00
N ALA A 7 -0.64 13.01 -3.07
CA ALA A 7 0.26 13.43 -4.14
C ALA A 7 1.54 12.58 -4.19
N ARG A 8 2.19 12.37 -3.04
CA ARG A 8 3.39 11.52 -2.91
C ARG A 8 3.12 10.07 -3.32
N TRP A 9 1.95 9.55 -2.98
CA TRP A 9 1.56 8.19 -3.37
C TRP A 9 1.35 8.05 -4.89
N LEU A 10 0.63 8.99 -5.51
CA LEU A 10 0.46 9.02 -6.96
C LEU A 10 1.80 9.13 -7.70
N GLU A 11 2.69 10.00 -7.23
CA GLU A 11 4.04 10.15 -7.79
C GLU A 11 4.83 8.84 -7.68
N ALA A 12 4.81 8.18 -6.52
CA ALA A 12 5.52 6.92 -6.32
C ALA A 12 5.02 5.81 -7.25
N LEU A 13 3.70 5.66 -7.40
CA LEU A 13 3.08 4.69 -8.31
C LEU A 13 3.50 4.97 -9.77
N ARG A 14 3.57 6.24 -10.17
CA ARG A 14 3.98 6.64 -11.52
C ARG A 14 5.50 6.62 -11.75
N SER A 15 6.31 6.61 -10.68
CA SER A 15 7.77 6.78 -10.77
C SER A 15 8.54 5.59 -11.34
N GLY A 16 7.95 4.38 -11.35
CA GLY A 16 8.64 3.15 -11.71
C GLY A 16 9.70 2.67 -10.71
N ARG A 17 9.86 3.35 -9.56
CA ARG A 17 10.80 2.96 -8.49
C ARG A 17 10.38 1.70 -7.74
N TYR A 18 9.07 1.44 -7.69
CA TYR A 18 8.49 0.28 -7.02
C TYR A 18 8.20 -0.83 -8.02
N LYS A 19 8.58 -2.07 -7.66
CA LYS A 19 8.18 -3.26 -8.41
C LYS A 19 6.77 -3.65 -7.99
N GLN A 20 5.86 -3.74 -8.96
CA GLN A 20 4.49 -4.15 -8.67
C GLN A 20 4.40 -5.65 -8.39
N GLY A 21 3.74 -6.01 -7.30
CA GLY A 21 3.40 -7.36 -6.87
C GLY A 21 1.90 -7.50 -6.63
N LYS A 22 1.48 -8.69 -6.20
CA LYS A 22 0.07 -9.03 -5.96
C LYS A 22 -0.12 -9.75 -4.62
N TYR A 23 -1.34 -9.74 -4.10
CA TYR A 23 -1.80 -10.50 -2.92
C TYR A 23 -1.15 -10.14 -1.57
N ARG A 24 -0.04 -9.41 -1.55
CA ARG A 24 0.71 -8.99 -0.36
C ARG A 24 1.02 -7.50 -0.43
N LEU A 25 1.18 -6.86 0.73
CA LEU A 25 1.63 -5.46 0.79
C LEU A 25 3.07 -5.35 0.28
N ARG A 26 3.95 -6.23 0.75
CA ARG A 26 5.33 -6.39 0.27
C ARG A 26 5.66 -7.88 0.21
N THR A 27 6.34 -8.31 -0.84
CA THR A 27 6.86 -9.67 -0.97
C THR A 27 8.34 -9.74 -0.58
N HIS A 28 8.88 -10.94 -0.38
CA HIS A 28 10.29 -11.21 -0.12
C HIS A 28 11.18 -10.79 -1.31
N ASP A 29 10.63 -10.81 -2.52
CA ASP A 29 11.24 -10.30 -3.76
C ASP A 29 11.19 -8.77 -3.90
N ASP A 30 10.77 -8.07 -2.84
CA ASP A 30 10.63 -6.62 -2.78
C ASP A 30 9.63 -6.08 -3.82
N GLN A 31 8.52 -6.81 -4.01
CA GLN A 31 7.39 -6.37 -4.83
C GLN A 31 6.26 -5.87 -3.94
N PHE A 32 5.55 -4.84 -4.37
CA PHE A 32 4.54 -4.16 -3.58
C PHE A 32 3.19 -4.17 -4.29
N CYS A 33 2.09 -4.33 -3.55
CA CYS A 33 0.81 -3.86 -4.07
C CYS A 33 0.71 -2.34 -3.88
N CYS A 34 -0.29 -1.70 -4.49
CA CYS A 34 -0.46 -0.25 -4.37
C CYS A 34 -0.57 0.26 -2.92
N LEU A 35 -1.18 -0.51 -2.01
CA LEU A 35 -1.25 -0.16 -0.58
C LEU A 35 0.08 -0.37 0.14
N GLY A 36 0.89 -1.34 -0.30
CA GLY A 36 2.24 -1.53 0.22
C GLY A 36 3.17 -0.37 -0.10
N VAL A 37 3.04 0.21 -1.30
CA VAL A 37 3.74 1.45 -1.66
C VAL A 37 3.35 2.58 -0.71
N LEU A 38 2.06 2.72 -0.38
CA LEU A 38 1.62 3.71 0.60
C LEU A 38 2.24 3.48 1.99
N CYS A 39 2.26 2.23 2.46
CA CYS A 39 2.89 1.86 3.73
C CYS A 39 4.38 2.24 3.77
N ASP A 40 5.11 1.90 2.70
CA ASP A 40 6.54 2.18 2.56
C ASP A 40 6.85 3.68 2.49
N LEU A 41 5.94 4.50 1.93
CA LEU A 41 6.12 5.96 1.87
C LEU A 41 5.87 6.68 3.19
N VAL A 42 4.95 6.17 4.01
CA VAL A 42 4.46 6.87 5.21
C VAL A 42 5.26 6.46 6.44
N GLU A 43 5.49 5.15 6.66
CA GLU A 43 6.24 4.62 7.80
C GLU A 43 7.09 3.41 7.37
N PRO A 44 8.18 3.60 6.60
CA PRO A 44 9.02 2.51 6.10
C PRO A 44 9.68 1.69 7.22
N GLU A 45 9.92 2.28 8.39
CA GLU A 45 10.52 1.64 9.55
C GLU A 45 9.64 0.56 10.19
N ARG A 46 8.36 0.46 9.80
CA ARG A 46 7.42 -0.56 10.31
C ARG A 46 7.51 -1.90 9.59
N TRP A 47 8.33 -2.02 8.54
CA TRP A 47 8.60 -3.31 7.92
C TRP A 47 9.44 -4.19 8.86
N ILE A 48 8.86 -5.30 9.29
CA ILE A 48 9.54 -6.36 10.03
C ILE A 48 9.99 -7.42 9.02
N PRO A 49 11.30 -7.65 8.86
CA PRO A 49 11.81 -8.74 8.03
C PRO A 49 11.33 -10.10 8.54
N ALA A 50 11.06 -11.04 7.64
CA ALA A 50 10.86 -12.43 8.05
C ALA A 50 12.21 -13.07 8.39
N GLU A 51 12.32 -13.68 9.57
CA GLU A 51 13.55 -14.35 10.02
C GLU A 51 13.71 -15.77 9.43
N ASP A 52 12.63 -16.36 8.91
CA ASP A 52 12.52 -17.77 8.49
C ASP A 52 12.28 -17.96 6.99
N GLY A 53 12.58 -16.95 6.17
CA GLY A 53 12.31 -16.97 4.73
C GLY A 53 10.84 -16.75 4.36
N GLY A 54 10.02 -16.35 5.33
CA GLY A 54 8.66 -15.86 5.10
C GLY A 54 8.60 -14.50 4.39
N GLU A 55 7.39 -13.97 4.31
CA GLU A 55 7.13 -12.65 3.73
C GLU A 55 7.29 -11.54 4.77
N PRO A 56 7.82 -10.35 4.42
CA PRO A 56 7.87 -9.21 5.33
C PRO A 56 6.49 -8.87 5.89
N VAL A 57 6.42 -8.57 7.18
CA VAL A 57 5.20 -8.15 7.85
C VAL A 57 5.27 -6.67 8.13
N TYR A 58 4.15 -5.97 7.95
CA TYR A 58 4.05 -4.55 8.28
C TYR A 58 3.40 -4.38 9.65
N ALA A 59 4.11 -3.79 10.60
CA ALA A 59 3.64 -3.66 11.98
C ALA A 59 2.55 -2.60 12.12
N HIS A 60 1.38 -2.96 12.66
CA HIS A 60 0.29 -2.01 12.93
C HIS A 60 -0.38 -2.27 14.30
N GLY A 61 -0.04 -1.44 15.30
CA GLY A 61 -0.56 -1.58 16.67
C GLY A 61 -0.09 -2.85 17.41
N HIS A 62 -0.70 -3.15 18.56
CA HIS A 62 -0.42 -4.35 19.38
C HIS A 62 -0.91 -5.67 18.75
N SER A 63 -1.38 -5.65 17.51
CA SER A 63 -1.96 -6.82 16.84
C SER A 63 -1.14 -7.18 15.61
N HIS A 64 -0.61 -8.40 15.62
CA HIS A 64 0.08 -9.03 14.47
C HIS A 64 -0.91 -9.41 13.34
N PHE A 65 -2.00 -8.67 13.17
CA PHE A 65 -3.03 -8.99 12.18
C PHE A 65 -2.63 -8.54 10.79
N ILE A 66 -3.00 -9.37 9.82
CA ILE A 66 -3.02 -9.15 8.37
C ILE A 66 -4.15 -8.15 8.02
N GLY A 67 -4.21 -7.03 8.75
CA GLY A 67 -5.25 -6.01 8.70
C GLY A 67 -4.70 -4.70 8.16
N PHE A 68 -5.44 -4.07 7.24
CA PHE A 68 -5.01 -2.92 6.45
C PHE A 68 -4.44 -1.77 7.27
N PRO A 69 -3.16 -1.40 7.07
CA PRO A 69 -2.56 -0.22 7.70
C PRO A 69 -3.26 1.09 7.31
N ALA A 70 -3.91 1.07 6.13
CA ALA A 70 -4.56 2.21 5.51
C ALA A 70 -5.75 2.80 6.29
N LEU A 71 -6.31 2.07 7.27
CA LEU A 71 -7.46 2.55 8.06
C LEU A 71 -7.06 3.53 9.18
N ASP A 72 -5.89 3.34 9.82
CA ASP A 72 -5.48 4.12 11.00
C ASP A 72 -4.27 5.03 10.75
N MET A 73 -3.47 4.78 9.69
CA MET A 73 -2.21 5.54 9.42
C MET A 73 -2.39 6.99 8.95
N LEU A 74 -3.61 7.52 8.93
CA LEU A 74 -3.90 8.84 8.38
C LEU A 74 -4.88 9.60 9.27
N GLY A 75 -4.57 9.68 10.56
CA GLY A 75 -5.35 10.36 11.60
C GLY A 75 -6.34 11.40 11.05
N GLY A 76 -7.63 11.08 11.12
CA GLY A 76 -8.72 11.99 10.74
C GLY A 76 -9.18 11.98 9.28
N GLY A 77 -8.75 11.03 8.43
CA GLY A 77 -9.27 10.96 7.06
C GLY A 77 -8.71 9.88 6.15
N GLY A 78 -8.34 8.71 6.68
CA GLY A 78 -7.71 7.62 5.92
C GLY A 78 -8.56 7.01 4.79
N LEU A 79 -7.99 6.01 4.13
CA LEU A 79 -8.70 5.25 3.09
C LEU A 79 -9.87 4.50 3.73
N SER A 80 -11.07 4.65 3.15
CA SER A 80 -12.19 3.81 3.57
C SER A 80 -11.88 2.33 3.29
N SER A 81 -12.42 1.42 4.10
CA SER A 81 -12.26 -0.03 3.87
C SER A 81 -12.75 -0.46 2.48
N GLY A 82 -13.82 0.19 1.98
CA GLY A 82 -14.34 0.00 0.63
C GLY A 82 -13.34 0.41 -0.44
N THR A 83 -12.74 1.60 -0.33
CA THR A 83 -11.73 2.05 -1.29
C THR A 83 -10.49 1.16 -1.25
N ALA A 84 -9.97 0.83 -0.06
CA ALA A 84 -8.83 -0.06 0.07
C ALA A 84 -9.10 -1.42 -0.61
N SER A 85 -10.29 -2.00 -0.38
CA SER A 85 -10.71 -3.25 -1.02
C SER A 85 -10.74 -3.13 -2.55
N THR A 86 -11.25 -2.02 -3.09
CA THR A 86 -11.27 -1.78 -4.54
C THR A 86 -9.87 -1.70 -5.13
N LEU A 87 -8.96 -0.97 -4.51
CA LEU A 87 -7.59 -0.80 -5.01
C LEU A 87 -6.80 -2.12 -5.03
N ILE A 88 -7.00 -2.98 -4.04
CA ILE A 88 -6.41 -4.32 -4.00
C ILE A 88 -6.96 -5.18 -5.12
N LYS A 89 -8.29 -5.17 -5.33
CA LYS A 89 -8.91 -5.92 -6.43
C LYS A 89 -8.39 -5.47 -7.78
N LEU A 90 -8.23 -4.16 -8.01
CA LEU A 90 -7.64 -3.64 -9.24
C LEU A 90 -6.20 -4.12 -9.43
N ASN A 91 -5.37 -4.01 -8.39
CA ASN A 91 -4.00 -4.48 -8.40
C ASN A 91 -3.89 -5.98 -8.71
N ASP A 92 -4.67 -6.80 -8.01
CA ASP A 92 -4.61 -8.25 -8.15
C ASP A 92 -5.22 -8.71 -9.49
N ALA A 93 -6.22 -7.98 -10.01
CA ALA A 93 -6.75 -8.17 -11.37
C ALA A 93 -5.75 -7.81 -12.49
N GLY A 94 -4.65 -7.13 -12.15
CA GLY A 94 -3.56 -6.83 -13.08
C GLY A 94 -3.53 -5.42 -13.65
N ALA A 95 -4.32 -4.48 -13.10
CA ALA A 95 -4.11 -3.07 -13.40
C ALA A 95 -2.70 -2.65 -12.98
N SER A 96 -2.02 -1.91 -13.84
CA SER A 96 -0.68 -1.38 -13.60
C SER A 96 -0.70 -0.25 -12.57
N PHE A 97 0.44 0.06 -11.96
CA PHE A 97 0.54 1.21 -11.05
C PHE A 97 0.09 2.56 -11.66
N PRO A 98 0.41 2.91 -12.92
CA PRO A 98 -0.16 4.10 -13.56
C PRO A 98 -1.69 4.07 -13.64
N GLU A 99 -2.29 2.95 -14.03
CA GLU A 99 -3.77 2.83 -14.11
C GLU A 99 -4.43 2.91 -12.72
N ILE A 100 -3.79 2.34 -11.70
CA ILE A 100 -4.26 2.47 -10.32
C ILE A 100 -4.11 3.91 -9.82
N ALA A 101 -3.02 4.60 -10.20
CA ALA A 101 -2.82 6.01 -9.87
C ALA A 101 -3.92 6.88 -10.52
N ASP A 102 -4.27 6.63 -11.77
CA ASP A 102 -5.37 7.33 -12.46
C ASP A 102 -6.71 7.13 -11.75
N TYR A 103 -6.98 5.90 -11.28
CA TYR A 103 -8.17 5.61 -10.48
C TYR A 103 -8.17 6.38 -9.15
N ILE A 104 -7.06 6.41 -8.42
CA ILE A 104 -6.94 7.14 -7.15
C ILE A 104 -7.10 8.65 -7.37
N GLU A 105 -6.52 9.19 -8.44
CA GLU A 105 -6.64 10.61 -8.79
C GLU A 105 -8.10 11.01 -9.01
N ALA A 106 -8.87 10.16 -9.72
CA ALA A 106 -10.26 10.42 -10.07
C ALA A 106 -11.30 10.13 -8.96
N ASN A 107 -10.99 9.25 -7.99
CA ASN A 107 -12.00 8.72 -7.05
C ASN A 107 -11.70 8.99 -5.57
N LEU A 108 -10.58 9.61 -5.24
CA LEU A 108 -10.16 9.92 -3.87
C LEU A 108 -9.89 11.40 -3.65
#